data_AF-A0A5E4Q561-F1
#
_entry.id   AF-A0A5E4Q561-F1
#
_cell.length_a   1.000
_cell.length_b   1.000
_cell.length_c   1.000
_cell.angle_alpha   90.00
_cell.angle_beta   90.00
_cell.angle_gamma   90.00
#
_symmetry.space_group_name_H-M   'P 1'
#
loop_
_entity.id
_entity.type
_entity.pdbx_description
1 polymer ?
#
loop_
_entity_poly.entity_id
_entity_poly.type
_entity_poly.pdbx_seq_one_letter_code
_entity_poly.pdbx_strand_id
1 'polypeptide(L)'
;MLFTLLTTILNIVLPFLIAHKSRGFWLKSNYFYEQPTVRSTYEYLFIGDTEDASFSIVCGEMKALPMNNQEYCSEVQIQEYDYNKDRKVDMINFKLSLNIPIEHTLQYVHYKCKV
;
A
#
# COMPACT_ATOMS: atom_id res chain seq x y z
N MET A 1 -32.35 -58.09 15.59
CA MET A 1 -30.99 -58.18 14.98
C MET A 1 -30.90 -57.40 13.67
N LEU A 2 -31.71 -57.71 12.65
CA LEU A 2 -31.65 -56.98 11.37
C LEU A 2 -32.05 -55.50 11.51
N PHE A 3 -33.18 -55.21 12.18
CA PHE A 3 -33.65 -53.85 12.41
C PHE A 3 -32.62 -52.97 13.12
N THR A 4 -32.03 -53.49 14.21
CA THR A 4 -30.99 -52.80 14.99
C THR A 4 -29.74 -52.55 14.16
N LEU A 5 -29.36 -53.49 13.30
CA LEU A 5 -28.17 -53.38 12.44
C LEU A 5 -28.39 -52.31 11.35
N LEU A 6 -29.58 -52.31 10.75
CA LEU A 6 -29.97 -51.32 9.74
C LEU A 6 -30.00 -49.90 10.30
N THR A 7 -30.60 -49.72 11.49
CA THR A 7 -30.70 -48.41 12.13
C THR A 7 -29.34 -47.90 12.60
N THR A 8 -28.44 -48.77 13.07
CA THR A 8 -27.05 -48.38 13.38
C THR A 8 -26.26 -47.94 12.15
N ILE A 9 -26.38 -48.66 11.03
CA ILE A 9 -25.70 -48.27 9.79
C ILE A 9 -26.23 -46.92 9.30
N LEU A 10 -27.54 -46.73 9.32
CA LEU A 10 -28.16 -45.48 8.87
C LEU A 10 -27.71 -44.30 9.74
N ASN A 11 -27.70 -44.44 11.06
CA ASN A 11 -27.25 -43.39 11.99
C ASN A 11 -25.79 -42.99 11.79
N ILE A 12 -24.94 -43.93 11.39
CA ILE A 12 -23.53 -43.62 11.11
C ILE A 12 -23.40 -42.97 9.73
N VAL A 13 -24.00 -43.53 8.68
CA VAL A 13 -23.74 -43.09 7.29
C VAL A 13 -24.44 -41.77 6.95
N LEU A 14 -25.68 -41.57 7.43
CA LEU A 14 -26.50 -40.40 7.09
C LEU A 14 -25.83 -39.05 7.41
N PRO A 15 -25.23 -38.81 8.60
CA PRO A 15 -24.58 -37.53 8.89
C PRO A 15 -23.37 -37.26 7.98
N PHE A 16 -22.60 -38.27 7.58
CA PHE A 16 -21.49 -38.08 6.63
C PHE A 16 -21.98 -37.72 5.23
N LEU A 17 -23.07 -38.36 4.78
CA LEU A 17 -23.69 -38.09 3.48
C LEU A 17 -24.23 -36.64 3.43
N ILE A 18 -24.90 -36.21 4.51
CA ILE A 18 -25.40 -34.84 4.66
C ILE A 18 -24.24 -33.85 4.66
N ALA A 19 -23.21 -34.04 5.48
CA ALA A 19 -22.06 -33.14 5.55
C ALA A 19 -21.25 -33.06 4.23
N HIS A 20 -21.17 -34.15 3.46
CA HIS A 20 -20.56 -34.16 2.14
C HIS A 20 -21.38 -33.38 1.12
N LYS A 21 -22.71 -33.58 1.09
CA LYS A 21 -23.62 -32.88 0.16
C LYS A 21 -23.80 -31.41 0.50
N SER A 22 -23.78 -31.04 1.78
CA SER A 22 -23.88 -29.66 2.24
C SER A 22 -22.57 -28.87 2.11
N ARG A 23 -21.49 -29.50 1.61
CA ARG A 23 -20.13 -28.93 1.56
C ARG A 23 -19.58 -28.53 2.94
N GLY A 24 -20.11 -29.14 4.00
CA GLY A 24 -19.64 -28.94 5.38
C GLY A 24 -18.30 -29.62 5.64
N PHE A 25 -17.96 -30.65 4.87
CA PHE A 25 -16.61 -31.21 4.84
C PHE A 25 -15.69 -30.42 3.92
N TRP A 26 -14.45 -30.22 4.36
CA TRP A 26 -13.39 -29.60 3.55
C TRP A 26 -13.79 -28.23 3.00
N LEU A 27 -14.20 -27.33 3.89
CA LEU A 27 -14.40 -25.91 3.54
C LEU A 27 -13.11 -25.38 2.90
N LYS A 28 -13.18 -25.06 1.61
CA LYS A 28 -12.06 -24.50 0.86
C LYS A 28 -12.09 -22.99 1.04
N SER A 29 -11.14 -22.45 1.78
CA SER A 29 -10.87 -21.02 1.77
C SER A 29 -10.06 -20.69 0.52
N ASN A 30 -10.58 -19.77 -0.29
CA ASN A 30 -9.82 -19.19 -1.40
C ASN A 30 -9.34 -17.82 -0.96
N TYR A 31 -8.04 -17.59 -1.03
CA TYR A 31 -7.43 -16.28 -0.83
C TYR A 31 -7.01 -15.75 -2.19
N PHE A 32 -7.39 -14.51 -2.47
CA PHE A 32 -6.91 -13.78 -3.64
C PHE A 32 -6.04 -12.63 -3.16
N TYR A 33 -4.83 -12.56 -3.69
CA TYR A 33 -3.91 -11.48 -3.42
C TYR A 33 -3.82 -10.63 -4.69
N GLU A 34 -4.32 -9.40 -4.61
CA GLU A 34 -4.19 -8.42 -5.68
C GLU A 34 -2.84 -7.72 -5.56
N GLN A 35 -2.12 -7.63 -6.69
CA GLN A 35 -0.93 -6.78 -6.77
C GLN A 35 -1.39 -5.35 -7.04
N PRO A 36 -1.14 -4.39 -6.12
CA PRO A 36 -1.50 -3.00 -6.35
C PRO A 36 -0.69 -2.43 -7.53
N THR A 37 -1.32 -1.60 -8.34
CA THR A 37 -0.61 -0.84 -9.38
C THR A 37 0.07 0.37 -8.75
N VAL A 38 1.38 0.27 -8.55
CA VAL A 38 2.20 1.33 -7.94
C VAL A 38 2.97 2.03 -9.06
N ARG A 39 2.39 3.04 -9.72
CA ARG A 39 3.07 3.78 -10.82
C ARG A 39 3.22 5.24 -10.45
N SER A 40 4.42 5.78 -10.62
CA SER A 40 4.61 7.20 -10.35
C SER A 40 3.93 8.04 -11.42
N THR A 41 3.09 8.98 -10.98
CA THR A 41 2.65 10.08 -11.85
C THR A 41 3.67 11.21 -11.94
N TYR A 42 4.79 11.08 -11.22
CA TYR A 42 5.80 12.13 -11.01
C TYR A 42 5.24 13.41 -10.36
N GLU A 43 3.98 13.39 -9.92
CA GLU A 43 3.38 14.46 -9.12
C GLU A 43 3.69 14.23 -7.64
N TYR A 44 4.53 15.10 -7.09
CA TYR A 44 4.86 15.13 -5.66
C TYR A 44 4.66 16.54 -5.09
N LEU A 45 4.46 16.56 -3.79
CA LEU A 45 4.42 17.75 -2.97
C LEU A 45 5.18 17.48 -1.68
N PHE A 46 6.06 18.38 -1.33
CA PHE A 46 6.80 18.42 -0.09
C PHE A 46 6.67 19.82 0.50
N ILE A 47 6.39 19.89 1.80
CA ILE A 47 6.29 21.12 2.57
C ILE A 47 7.12 20.90 3.84
N GLY A 48 8.19 21.68 3.96
CA GLY A 48 9.02 21.75 5.16
C GLY A 48 8.70 23.04 5.91
N ASP A 49 8.09 22.90 7.09
CA ASP A 49 7.85 24.02 7.98
C ASP A 49 9.07 24.24 8.86
N THR A 50 9.51 25.49 8.95
CA THR A 50 10.62 25.87 9.82
C THR A 50 10.11 26.43 11.14
N GLU A 51 11.03 26.66 12.09
CA GLU A 51 10.71 27.29 13.37
C GLU A 51 10.01 28.65 13.19
N ASP A 52 10.35 29.39 12.14
CA ASP A 52 9.64 30.60 11.74
C ASP A 52 8.46 30.24 10.84
N ALA A 53 7.24 30.46 11.33
CA ALA A 53 6.01 30.20 10.58
C ALA A 53 5.89 31.03 9.29
N SER A 54 6.69 32.08 9.13
CA SER A 54 6.74 32.88 7.90
C SER A 54 7.60 32.25 6.80
N PHE A 55 8.46 31.29 7.15
CA PHE A 55 9.36 30.61 6.23
C PHE A 55 9.03 29.11 6.13
N SER A 56 8.47 28.72 4.99
CA SER A 56 8.27 27.33 4.62
C SER A 56 8.92 27.03 3.27
N ILE A 57 9.40 25.80 3.14
CA ILE A 57 10.03 25.29 1.92
C ILE A 57 9.00 24.42 1.21
N VAL A 58 8.56 24.82 0.03
CA VAL A 58 7.59 24.06 -0.76
C VAL A 58 8.26 23.55 -2.02
N CYS A 59 8.41 22.23 -2.13
CA CYS A 59 8.92 21.56 -3.33
C CYS A 59 7.79 20.74 -3.96
N GLY A 60 7.60 20.87 -5.27
CA GLY A 60 6.63 20.02 -5.95
C GLY A 60 6.39 20.40 -7.39
N GLU A 61 5.65 19.53 -8.07
CA GLU A 61 5.15 19.77 -9.42
C GLU A 61 3.61 19.88 -9.44
N MET A 62 2.98 19.81 -8.27
CA MET A 62 1.54 19.85 -8.13
C MET A 62 1.02 21.28 -8.36
N LYS A 63 0.33 21.50 -9.48
CA LYS A 63 -0.21 22.81 -9.93
C LYS A 63 -1.14 23.53 -8.94
N ALA A 64 -1.52 22.88 -7.84
CA ALA A 64 -2.53 23.35 -6.89
C ALA A 64 -1.99 24.32 -5.83
N LEU A 65 -0.66 24.47 -5.68
CA LEU A 65 -0.06 25.32 -4.65
C LEU A 65 0.93 26.32 -5.26
N PRO A 66 1.01 27.56 -4.75
CA PRO A 66 2.09 28.46 -5.10
C PRO A 66 3.40 27.85 -4.59
N MET A 67 4.31 27.55 -5.52
CA MET A 67 5.64 27.06 -5.19
C MET A 67 6.46 28.23 -4.66
N ASN A 68 6.62 28.29 -3.35
CA ASN A 68 7.46 29.26 -2.68
C ASN A 68 8.78 28.59 -2.31
N ASN A 69 9.89 29.31 -2.48
CA ASN A 69 11.21 28.89 -2.01
C ASN A 69 11.72 27.57 -2.63
N GLN A 70 11.35 27.30 -3.89
CA GLN A 70 11.74 26.10 -4.63
C GLN A 70 13.26 26.02 -4.92
N GLU A 71 13.97 27.14 -4.78
CA GLU A 71 15.43 27.22 -4.91
C GLU A 71 16.17 26.35 -3.88
N TYR A 72 15.54 26.05 -2.74
CA TYR A 72 16.10 25.17 -1.72
C TYR A 72 15.88 23.68 -2.05
N CYS A 73 15.11 23.36 -3.07
CA CYS A 73 14.87 21.99 -3.54
C CYS A 73 15.97 21.61 -4.53
N SER A 74 17.06 21.00 -4.05
CA SER A 74 18.26 20.83 -4.86
C SER A 74 18.17 19.67 -5.84
N GLU A 75 17.62 18.53 -5.41
CA GLU A 75 17.56 17.33 -6.21
C GLU A 75 16.35 16.48 -5.82
N VAL A 76 15.61 16.01 -6.83
CA VAL A 76 14.51 15.06 -6.66
C VAL A 76 14.79 13.83 -7.51
N GLN A 77 14.72 12.65 -6.89
CA GLN A 77 14.86 11.37 -7.57
C GLN A 77 13.64 10.50 -7.28
N ILE A 78 13.03 9.99 -8.35
CA ILE A 78 11.92 9.03 -8.29
C ILE A 78 12.35 7.81 -9.09
N GLN A 79 12.44 6.66 -8.43
CA GLN A 79 12.88 5.41 -9.05
C GLN A 79 11.85 4.31 -8.83
N GLU A 80 11.44 3.67 -9.91
CA GLU A 80 10.52 2.53 -9.89
C GLU A 80 11.33 1.23 -9.92
N TYR A 81 11.01 0.30 -9.02
CA TYR A 81 11.68 -0.99 -8.90
C TYR A 81 10.70 -2.13 -9.18
N ASP A 82 11.16 -3.04 -10.02
CA ASP A 82 10.56 -4.34 -10.29
C ASP A 82 11.53 -5.40 -9.75
N TYR A 83 11.20 -5.98 -8.59
CA TYR A 83 12.09 -6.90 -7.88
C TYR A 83 12.01 -8.32 -8.46
N ASN A 84 10.83 -8.73 -8.93
CA ASN A 84 10.58 -10.07 -9.43
C ASN A 84 10.75 -10.20 -10.96
N LYS A 85 10.99 -9.07 -11.66
CA LYS A 85 11.15 -8.94 -13.11
C LYS A 85 9.91 -9.34 -13.90
N ASP A 86 8.72 -9.17 -13.32
CA ASP A 86 7.44 -9.48 -13.96
C ASP A 86 6.91 -8.34 -14.86
N ARG A 87 7.69 -7.25 -14.99
CA ARG A 87 7.38 -6.00 -15.70
C ARG A 87 6.31 -5.13 -15.03
N LYS A 88 6.01 -5.38 -13.77
CA LYS A 88 5.18 -4.52 -12.94
C LYS A 88 6.05 -3.90 -11.86
N VAL A 89 5.71 -2.67 -11.52
CA VAL A 89 6.42 -1.93 -10.48
C VAL A 89 5.93 -2.43 -9.13
N ASP A 90 6.88 -2.83 -8.29
CA ASP A 90 6.65 -3.31 -6.93
C ASP A 90 6.85 -2.20 -5.91
N MET A 91 7.81 -1.29 -6.15
CA MET A 91 8.19 -0.24 -5.21
C MET A 91 8.59 1.04 -5.92
N ILE A 92 8.23 2.18 -5.34
CA ILE A 92 8.73 3.50 -5.73
C ILE A 92 9.65 4.00 -4.62
N ASN A 93 10.89 4.36 -5.00
CA ASN A 93 11.83 5.03 -4.12
C ASN A 93 11.85 6.52 -4.44
N PHE A 94 11.45 7.33 -3.47
CA PHE A 94 11.43 8.78 -3.56
C PHE A 94 12.56 9.35 -2.69
N LYS A 95 13.43 10.16 -3.29
CA LYS A 95 14.48 10.89 -2.59
C LYS A 95 14.40 12.37 -2.92
N LEU A 96 14.48 13.20 -1.90
CA LEU A 96 14.50 14.64 -2.00
C LEU A 96 15.68 15.17 -1.19
N SER A 97 16.53 15.94 -1.85
CA SER A 97 17.64 16.66 -1.22
C SER A 97 17.25 18.14 -1.12
N LEU A 98 17.49 18.71 0.06
CA LEU A 98 17.17 20.10 0.37
C LEU A 98 18.44 20.85 0.79
N ASN A 99 18.59 22.06 0.29
CA ASN A 99 19.65 23.00 0.68
C ASN A 99 19.05 24.07 1.58
N ILE A 100 19.13 23.88 2.89
CA ILE A 100 18.47 24.77 3.86
C ILE A 100 19.48 25.79 4.40
N PRO A 101 19.16 27.09 4.41
CA PRO A 101 20.02 28.09 5.02
C PRO A 101 20.23 27.80 6.51
N ILE A 102 21.43 28.11 7.02
CA ILE A 102 21.82 27.86 8.42
C ILE A 102 20.93 28.62 9.42
N GLU A 103 20.32 29.72 8.97
CA GLU A 103 19.43 30.57 9.77
C GLU A 103 18.06 29.91 10.06
N HIS A 104 17.67 28.88 9.28
CA HIS A 104 16.38 28.23 9.43
C HIS A 104 16.55 26.75 9.77
N THR A 105 15.80 26.29 10.77
CA THR A 105 15.74 24.87 11.16
C THR A 105 14.39 24.29 10.79
N LEU A 106 14.39 23.13 10.11
CA LEU A 106 13.15 22.39 9.84
C LEU A 106 12.59 21.82 11.13
N GLN A 107 11.31 22.07 11.36
CA GLN A 107 10.57 21.54 12.50
C GLN A 107 9.63 20.41 12.08
N TYR A 108 8.85 20.62 11.01
CA TYR A 108 7.90 19.64 10.50
C TYR A 108 8.06 19.42 9.01
N VAL A 109 7.77 18.20 8.59
CA VAL A 109 7.87 17.78 7.19
C VAL A 109 6.58 17.08 6.81
N HIS A 110 5.93 17.63 5.78
CA HIS A 110 4.76 17.06 5.14
C HIS A 110 5.12 16.68 3.71
N TYR A 111 4.80 15.46 3.31
CA TYR A 111 5.04 15.01 1.94
C TYR A 111 3.87 14.19 1.42
N LYS A 112 3.65 14.28 0.11
CA LYS A 112 2.64 13.51 -0.61
C LYS A 112 3.16 13.20 -2.00
N CYS A 113 3.13 11.93 -2.35
CA CYS A 113 3.40 11.45 -3.70
C CYS A 113 2.12 10.86 -4.27
N LYS A 114 1.84 11.15 -5.54
CA LYS A 114 0.69 10.58 -6.23
C LYS A 114 1.12 9.36 -7.04
N VAL A 115 0.48 8.25 -6.73
CA VAL A 115 0.70 6.91 -7.28
C VAL A 115 -0.55 6.47 -8.05
#